data_AF-A0A3C0B7Q9-F1
#
_entry.id   AF-A0A3C0B7Q9-F1
#
_cell.length_a   1.000
_cell.length_b   1.000
_cell.length_c   1.000
_cell.angle_alpha   90.00
_cell.angle_beta   90.00
_cell.angle_gamma   90.00
#
_symmetry.space_group_name_H-M   'P 1'
#
loop_
_entity.id
_entity.type
_entity.pdbx_description
1 polymer ?
#
loop_
_entity_poly.entity_id
_entity_poly.type
_entity_poly.pdbx_seq_one_letter_code
_entity_poly.pdbx_strand_id
1 'polypeptide(L)'
;MKKLFLFIAVCGVLSLCAQTSTYHPFPEGNAFWNVSYTQTMCPLGGDACENFSITMTGDTMINVLVYHKLFTPYVYADISGGCTQVHFHGYKGAIRQDIPNKKVYYFPPADFTVEQLLYDFTMEVGDTVKGYLSGGWMEDNVVVSIDSVIVGQNFHKRWLVNPCYGIYLIEGVGCSYGLLEFLPGCQTDMPVLAIECFQYQGETLYPTHISNCSVITSIPENEFLNNIQIYPNPARGSFMVSLAHPAGIKEIRITNAIGHMVWQKQIISQSRVTIDNLSGGVYVLTVIDQNNQGVSKKIVLTP
;
A
#
# COMPACT_ATOMS: atom_id res chain seq x y z
N MET A 1 69.55 -27.42 -36.34
CA MET A 1 69.32 -26.20 -35.55
C MET A 1 67.84 -25.82 -35.66
N LYS A 2 67.04 -26.12 -34.63
CA LYS A 2 65.58 -25.92 -34.61
C LYS A 2 65.29 -24.46 -34.26
N LYS A 3 64.55 -23.74 -35.12
CA LYS A 3 64.13 -22.36 -34.86
C LYS A 3 62.89 -22.38 -33.96
N LEU A 4 63.01 -21.77 -32.78
CA LEU A 4 61.98 -21.61 -31.77
C LEU A 4 61.08 -20.43 -32.18
N PHE A 5 59.79 -20.66 -32.43
CA PHE A 5 58.81 -19.59 -32.64
C PHE A 5 58.35 -19.08 -31.27
N LEU A 6 58.64 -17.80 -30.97
CA LEU A 6 58.18 -17.10 -29.78
C LEU A 6 56.76 -16.59 -30.04
N PHE A 7 55.75 -17.20 -29.41
CA PHE A 7 54.39 -16.69 -29.41
C PHE A 7 54.27 -15.59 -28.35
N ILE A 8 54.15 -14.33 -28.78
CA ILE A 8 53.84 -13.20 -27.89
C ILE A 8 52.33 -13.20 -27.68
N ALA A 9 51.88 -13.63 -26.50
CA ALA A 9 50.51 -13.49 -26.07
C ALA A 9 50.24 -12.02 -25.70
N VAL A 10 49.49 -11.32 -26.55
CA VAL A 10 49.00 -9.96 -26.27
C VAL A 10 47.84 -10.10 -25.28
N CYS A 11 48.09 -9.85 -23.99
CA CYS A 11 47.04 -9.65 -23.00
C CYS A 11 46.33 -8.32 -23.30
N GLY A 12 45.19 -8.40 -23.98
CA GLY A 12 44.27 -7.27 -24.10
C GLY A 12 43.73 -6.91 -22.71
N VAL A 13 44.01 -5.69 -22.26
CA VAL A 13 43.39 -5.11 -21.08
C VAL A 13 41.93 -4.85 -21.43
N LEU A 14 41.06 -5.84 -21.18
CA LEU A 14 39.63 -5.61 -21.09
C LEU A 14 39.44 -4.75 -19.84
N SER A 15 39.28 -3.44 -20.05
CA SER A 15 38.70 -2.58 -19.03
C SER A 15 37.25 -3.04 -18.85
N LEU A 16 37.05 -3.95 -17.89
CA LEU A 16 35.74 -4.16 -17.32
C LEU A 16 35.33 -2.81 -16.76
N CYS A 17 34.39 -2.13 -17.41
CA CYS A 17 33.61 -1.10 -16.75
C CYS A 17 32.89 -1.82 -15.61
N ALA A 18 33.51 -1.85 -14.43
CA ALA A 18 32.79 -2.11 -13.22
C ALA A 18 31.62 -1.14 -13.23
N GLN A 19 30.39 -1.65 -13.34
CA GLN A 19 29.22 -0.83 -13.12
C GLN A 19 29.26 -0.44 -11.65
N THR A 20 29.91 0.68 -11.34
CA THR A 20 29.77 1.31 -10.04
C THR A 20 28.30 1.65 -9.93
N SER A 21 27.59 0.93 -9.07
CA SER A 21 26.22 1.28 -8.68
C SER A 21 26.25 2.72 -8.21
N THR A 22 25.66 3.61 -9.02
CA THR A 22 25.43 5.00 -8.68
C THR A 22 24.47 5.03 -7.52
N TYR A 23 24.80 5.74 -6.44
CA TYR A 23 23.88 5.91 -5.32
C TYR A 23 22.60 6.58 -5.83
N HIS A 24 21.46 5.98 -5.50
CA HIS A 24 20.13 6.54 -5.77
C HIS A 24 19.63 7.27 -4.51
N PRO A 25 19.58 8.62 -4.53
CA PRO A 25 19.11 9.38 -3.38
C PRO A 25 17.66 9.06 -3.03
N PHE A 26 17.32 9.30 -1.77
CA PHE A 26 15.92 9.32 -1.33
C PHE A 26 15.17 10.48 -2.02
N PRO A 27 13.85 10.36 -2.28
CA PRO A 27 13.08 11.43 -2.92
C PRO A 27 13.09 12.74 -2.12
N GLU A 28 13.08 13.87 -2.84
CA GLU A 28 13.04 15.24 -2.27
C GLU A 28 11.68 15.92 -2.51
N GLY A 29 10.60 15.23 -2.16
CA GLY A 29 9.22 15.70 -2.34
C GLY A 29 8.45 14.96 -3.44
N ASN A 30 7.14 15.20 -3.57
CA ASN A 30 6.27 14.55 -4.57
C ASN A 30 6.41 13.02 -4.65
N ALA A 31 6.71 12.40 -3.51
CA ALA A 31 6.77 10.96 -3.34
C ALA A 31 5.65 10.48 -2.42
N PHE A 32 5.17 9.28 -2.68
CA PHE A 32 4.34 8.58 -1.72
C PHE A 32 4.48 7.06 -1.82
N TRP A 33 4.09 6.41 -0.73
CA TRP A 33 4.13 4.96 -0.55
C TRP A 33 2.75 4.50 -0.15
N ASN A 34 2.18 3.53 -0.87
CA ASN A 34 1.00 2.81 -0.41
C ASN A 34 1.47 1.64 0.44
N VAL A 35 0.89 1.53 1.62
CA VAL A 35 1.24 0.53 2.63
C VAL A 35 -0.01 -0.28 2.93
N SER A 36 0.14 -1.60 2.89
CA SER A 36 -0.83 -2.54 3.43
C SER A 36 -0.35 -3.01 4.80
N TYR A 37 -1.30 -3.14 5.71
CA TYR A 37 -1.12 -3.72 7.04
C TYR A 37 -2.16 -4.81 7.21
N THR A 38 -1.71 -5.98 7.66
CA THR A 38 -2.61 -7.08 8.01
C THR A 38 -2.20 -7.69 9.33
N GLN A 39 -3.18 -7.91 10.20
CA GLN A 39 -3.00 -8.63 11.44
C GLN A 39 -4.09 -9.69 11.51
N THR A 40 -3.67 -10.93 11.69
CA THR A 40 -4.58 -12.06 11.86
C THR A 40 -4.55 -12.54 13.30
N MET A 41 -5.54 -13.35 13.66
CA MET A 41 -5.58 -14.04 14.96
C MET A 41 -5.63 -13.09 16.17
N CYS A 42 -6.32 -11.96 16.04
CA CYS A 42 -6.60 -11.12 17.19
C CYS A 42 -7.50 -11.87 18.21
N PRO A 43 -7.54 -11.41 19.47
CA PRO A 43 -8.52 -11.88 20.44
C PRO A 43 -9.93 -11.91 19.83
N LEU A 44 -10.74 -12.89 20.21
CA LEU A 44 -12.09 -13.13 19.66
C LEU A 44 -12.13 -13.55 18.18
N GLY A 45 -11.00 -14.00 17.61
CA GLY A 45 -10.96 -14.62 16.28
C GLY A 45 -11.23 -13.65 15.13
N GLY A 46 -10.84 -12.39 15.31
CA GLY A 46 -10.93 -11.36 14.29
C GLY A 46 -9.60 -11.06 13.62
N ASP A 47 -9.69 -10.27 12.56
CA ASP A 47 -8.57 -9.80 11.76
C ASP A 47 -8.69 -8.28 11.53
N ALA A 48 -7.55 -7.63 11.28
CA ALA A 48 -7.46 -6.22 10.91
C ALA A 48 -6.67 -6.06 9.62
N CYS A 49 -7.25 -5.34 8.67
CA CYS A 49 -6.64 -4.97 7.41
C CYS A 49 -6.69 -3.45 7.28
N GLU A 50 -5.53 -2.81 7.13
CA GLU A 50 -5.44 -1.37 6.91
C GLU A 50 -4.68 -1.09 5.62
N ASN A 51 -5.17 -0.13 4.84
CA ASN A 51 -4.50 0.36 3.64
C ASN A 51 -4.42 1.88 3.72
N PHE A 52 -3.21 2.42 3.54
CA PHE A 52 -2.98 3.85 3.65
C PHE A 52 -1.81 4.29 2.78
N SER A 53 -1.75 5.59 2.52
CA SER A 53 -0.61 6.20 1.86
C SER A 53 0.18 7.05 2.83
N ILE A 54 1.51 7.04 2.71
CA ILE A 54 2.37 8.08 3.31
C ILE A 54 2.84 8.97 2.17
N THR A 55 2.62 10.28 2.28
CA THR A 55 2.94 11.26 1.24
C THR A 55 3.92 12.32 1.77
N MET A 56 4.82 12.79 0.91
CA MET A 56 5.65 13.98 1.17
C MET A 56 4.84 15.23 0.82
N THR A 57 4.53 16.06 1.82
CA THR A 57 3.57 17.19 1.68
C THR A 57 4.22 18.58 1.70
N GLY A 58 5.55 18.63 1.64
CA GLY A 58 6.34 19.86 1.59
C GLY A 58 7.27 20.01 2.79
N ASP A 59 7.92 21.17 2.88
CA ASP A 59 9.12 21.30 3.70
C ASP A 59 8.83 21.92 5.08
N THR A 60 9.78 21.72 5.99
CA THR A 60 9.86 22.38 7.29
C THR A 60 11.32 22.60 7.65
N MET A 61 11.60 23.55 8.55
CA MET A 61 12.95 23.78 9.08
C MET A 61 12.99 23.38 10.55
N ILE A 62 13.95 22.53 10.90
CA ILE A 62 14.22 22.10 12.28
C ILE A 62 15.71 22.29 12.52
N ASN A 63 16.08 23.09 13.52
CA ASN A 63 17.48 23.42 13.83
C ASN A 63 18.28 23.89 12.60
N VAL A 64 17.69 24.76 11.77
CA VAL A 64 18.29 25.34 10.53
C VAL A 64 18.48 24.34 9.38
N LEU A 65 18.15 23.06 9.57
CA LEU A 65 18.14 22.05 8.51
C LEU A 65 16.74 21.94 7.90
N VAL A 66 16.69 21.70 6.59
CA VAL A 66 15.44 21.48 5.85
C VAL A 66 15.07 20.00 5.92
N TYR A 67 13.81 19.73 6.24
CA TYR A 67 13.19 18.41 6.23
C TYR A 67 11.93 18.44 5.39
N HIS A 68 11.54 17.28 4.88
CA HIS A 68 10.28 17.07 4.18
C HIS A 68 9.28 16.39 5.11
N LYS A 69 8.09 16.98 5.25
CA LYS A 69 7.00 16.47 6.09
C LYS A 69 6.35 15.25 5.44
N LEU A 70 6.13 14.22 6.26
CA LEU A 70 5.36 13.04 5.93
C LEU A 70 3.94 13.17 6.46
N PHE A 71 2.96 12.74 5.68
CA PHE A 71 1.54 12.82 6.03
C PHE A 71 0.78 11.60 5.52
N THR A 72 -0.19 11.14 6.30
CA THR A 72 -1.13 10.10 5.87
C THR A 72 -2.50 10.74 5.65
N PRO A 73 -2.98 10.87 4.40
CA PRO A 73 -4.25 11.54 4.11
C PRO A 73 -5.46 10.81 4.67
N TYR A 74 -5.46 9.49 4.52
CA TYR A 74 -6.56 8.62 4.93
C TYR A 74 -6.01 7.23 5.25
N VAL A 75 -6.72 6.51 6.12
CA VAL A 75 -6.48 5.09 6.42
C VAL A 75 -7.80 4.38 6.21
N TYR A 76 -7.83 3.47 5.23
CA TYR A 76 -8.92 2.50 5.11
C TYR A 76 -8.65 1.38 6.10
N ALA A 77 -9.57 1.12 7.02
CA ALA A 77 -9.44 0.07 8.02
C ALA A 77 -10.68 -0.83 8.01
N ASP A 78 -10.47 -2.13 7.85
CA ASP A 78 -11.46 -3.19 8.02
C ASP A 78 -11.04 -4.06 9.20
N ILE A 79 -11.84 -4.05 10.26
CA ILE A 79 -11.45 -4.56 11.57
C ILE A 79 -12.60 -5.39 12.13
N SER A 80 -12.28 -6.58 12.60
CA SER A 80 -13.22 -7.51 13.21
C SER A 80 -12.68 -8.11 14.50
N GLY A 81 -13.56 -8.76 15.27
CA GLY A 81 -13.23 -9.36 16.56
C GLY A 81 -12.64 -8.34 17.55
N GLY A 82 -11.52 -8.69 18.19
CA GLY A 82 -10.83 -7.87 19.18
C GLY A 82 -9.62 -7.10 18.66
N CYS A 83 -9.43 -6.98 17.33
CA CYS A 83 -8.38 -6.12 16.79
C CYS A 83 -8.71 -4.63 17.01
N THR A 84 -7.68 -3.78 17.00
CA THR A 84 -7.83 -2.32 17.04
C THR A 84 -7.07 -1.67 15.90
N GLN A 85 -7.52 -0.48 15.48
CA GLN A 85 -6.82 0.30 14.47
C GLN A 85 -5.46 0.75 15.00
N VAL A 86 -4.42 0.59 14.19
CA VAL A 86 -3.02 0.93 14.54
C VAL A 86 -2.58 2.20 13.82
N HIS A 87 -2.95 2.38 12.55
CA HIS A 87 -2.54 3.55 11.78
C HIS A 87 -3.65 4.59 11.70
N PHE A 88 -3.28 5.85 11.89
CA PHE A 88 -4.21 6.98 11.82
C PHE A 88 -3.79 7.99 10.76
N HIS A 89 -4.75 8.70 10.18
CA HIS A 89 -4.47 9.84 9.30
C HIS A 89 -3.76 10.98 10.08
N GLY A 90 -3.04 11.84 9.37
CA GLY A 90 -2.36 13.00 9.95
C GLY A 90 -0.86 13.03 9.71
N TYR A 91 -0.19 13.94 10.42
CA TYR A 91 1.26 14.17 10.32
C TYR A 91 2.05 12.98 10.87
N LYS A 92 3.07 12.55 10.12
CA LYS A 92 3.92 11.38 10.41
C LYS A 92 5.37 11.75 10.66
N GLY A 93 5.66 12.99 11.04
CA GLY A 93 7.04 13.45 11.23
C GLY A 93 7.66 14.01 9.95
N ALA A 94 8.97 14.26 9.99
CA ALA A 94 9.71 14.83 8.86
C ALA A 94 11.01 14.09 8.62
N ILE A 95 11.42 13.97 7.36
CA ILE A 95 12.65 13.28 6.95
C ILE A 95 13.58 14.22 6.22
N ARG A 96 14.88 13.97 6.33
CA ARG A 96 15.91 14.59 5.47
C ARG A 96 16.92 13.54 5.07
N GLN A 97 17.68 13.81 4.03
CA GLN A 97 18.79 12.95 3.63
C GLN A 97 20.13 13.67 3.73
N ASP A 98 21.18 12.88 3.95
CA ASP A 98 22.57 13.24 3.81
C ASP A 98 23.13 12.44 2.64
N ILE A 99 23.12 13.04 1.45
CA ILE A 99 23.51 12.39 0.20
C ILE A 99 24.97 11.91 0.22
N PRO A 100 25.97 12.72 0.65
CA PRO A 100 27.36 12.26 0.74
C PRO A 100 27.54 11.02 1.62
N ASN A 101 26.81 10.95 2.74
CA ASN A 101 26.92 9.83 3.68
C ASN A 101 25.90 8.71 3.41
N LYS A 102 25.02 8.86 2.42
CA LYS A 102 23.96 7.91 2.03
C LYS A 102 23.03 7.52 3.19
N LYS A 103 22.69 8.49 4.03
CA LYS A 103 21.84 8.28 5.21
C LYS A 103 20.56 9.10 5.12
N VAL A 104 19.49 8.56 5.68
CA VAL A 104 18.22 9.26 5.83
C VAL A 104 17.95 9.39 7.32
N TYR A 105 17.55 10.58 7.73
CA TYR A 105 17.21 10.92 9.10
C TYR A 105 15.74 11.24 9.22
N TYR A 106 15.18 10.95 10.38
CA TYR A 106 13.77 11.10 10.69
C TYR A 106 13.57 11.82 12.01
N PHE A 107 12.59 12.72 12.01
CA PHE A 107 12.14 13.46 13.16
C PHE A 107 10.71 13.03 13.49
N PRO A 108 10.52 12.12 14.46
CA PRO A 108 9.20 11.57 14.79
C PRO A 108 8.25 12.63 15.35
N PRO A 109 6.93 12.46 15.14
CA PRO A 109 5.93 13.41 15.63
C PRO A 109 5.68 13.29 17.14
N ALA A 110 6.00 12.16 17.77
CA ALA A 110 5.77 11.94 19.21
C ALA A 110 6.92 12.49 20.08
N ASP A 111 8.16 12.41 19.60
CA ASP A 111 9.36 12.84 20.32
C ASP A 111 9.97 14.08 19.62
N PHE A 112 9.46 15.26 19.97
CA PHE A 112 9.84 16.54 19.35
C PHE A 112 11.27 17.02 19.65
N THR A 113 12.16 16.18 20.15
CA THR A 113 13.44 16.64 20.71
C THR A 113 14.68 16.05 20.07
N VAL A 114 14.60 14.90 19.38
CA VAL A 114 15.80 14.22 18.86
C VAL A 114 15.55 13.67 17.46
N GLU A 115 16.43 14.06 16.54
CA GLU A 115 16.54 13.43 15.23
C GLU A 115 17.15 12.02 15.36
N GLN A 116 16.61 11.07 14.61
CA GLN A 116 17.07 9.68 14.61
C GLN A 116 17.47 9.24 13.21
N LEU A 117 18.46 8.34 13.13
CA LEU A 117 18.81 7.65 11.90
C LEU A 117 17.62 6.77 11.47
N LEU A 118 17.12 6.96 10.25
CA LEU A 118 16.06 6.13 9.68
C LEU A 118 16.63 5.03 8.80
N TYR A 119 17.50 5.41 7.85
CA TYR A 119 18.13 4.49 6.91
C TYR A 119 19.62 4.76 6.78
N ASP A 120 20.41 3.69 6.69
CA ASP A 120 21.83 3.73 6.37
C ASP A 120 22.12 2.86 5.15
N PHE A 121 22.30 3.48 3.98
CA PHE A 121 22.58 2.76 2.73
C PHE A 121 24.08 2.50 2.51
N THR A 122 24.88 2.58 3.58
CA THR A 122 26.31 2.21 3.57
C THR A 122 26.60 0.86 4.20
N MET A 123 25.59 0.21 4.82
CA MET A 123 25.75 -1.05 5.54
C MET A 123 26.27 -2.19 4.63
N GLU A 124 27.14 -3.02 5.20
CA GLU A 124 27.68 -4.23 4.59
C GLU A 124 27.05 -5.49 5.21
N VAL A 125 27.25 -6.66 4.58
CA VAL A 125 26.77 -7.93 5.12
C VAL A 125 27.38 -8.18 6.50
N GLY A 126 26.54 -8.45 7.49
CA GLY A 126 26.91 -8.61 8.90
C GLY A 126 26.70 -7.37 9.76
N ASP A 127 26.47 -6.19 9.16
CA ASP A 127 26.14 -4.98 9.93
C ASP A 127 24.73 -5.05 10.51
N THR A 128 24.57 -4.45 11.70
CA THR A 128 23.27 -4.33 12.39
C THR A 128 22.54 -3.06 11.98
N VAL A 129 21.24 -3.16 11.71
CA VAL A 129 20.34 -2.01 11.51
C VAL A 129 20.24 -1.21 12.80
N LYS A 130 20.46 0.10 12.72
CA LYS A 130 20.45 1.01 13.87
C LYS A 130 19.47 2.15 13.67
N GLY A 131 19.12 2.82 14.76
CA GLY A 131 18.35 4.06 14.76
C GLY A 131 16.88 3.82 15.06
N TYR A 132 16.01 4.55 14.37
CA TYR A 132 14.58 4.53 14.60
C TYR A 132 13.98 3.14 14.36
N LEU A 133 14.34 2.48 13.25
CA LEU A 133 13.79 1.18 12.86
C LEU A 133 14.10 0.05 13.86
N SER A 134 15.20 0.16 14.61
CA SER A 134 15.58 -0.83 15.64
C SER A 134 14.89 -0.62 16.99
N GLY A 135 14.11 0.45 17.16
CA GLY A 135 13.55 0.84 18.46
C GLY A 135 12.38 0.00 18.97
N GLY A 136 11.81 -0.88 18.15
CA GLY A 136 10.57 -1.60 18.50
C GLY A 136 10.74 -2.85 19.34
N TRP A 137 11.84 -3.60 19.17
CA TRP A 137 11.94 -4.99 19.67
C TRP A 137 13.36 -5.34 20.12
N MET A 138 13.47 -6.38 20.96
CA MET A 138 14.74 -6.76 21.61
C MET A 138 15.72 -7.53 20.70
N GLU A 139 15.32 -7.86 19.47
CA GLU A 139 16.14 -8.62 18.53
C GLU A 139 16.75 -7.71 17.46
N ASP A 140 18.07 -7.80 17.34
CA ASP A 140 18.84 -7.08 16.33
C ASP A 140 18.53 -7.62 14.93
N ASN A 141 18.25 -6.71 14.00
CA ASN A 141 18.11 -7.01 12.58
C ASN A 141 19.45 -6.74 11.91
N VAL A 142 19.97 -7.71 11.14
CA VAL A 142 21.29 -7.64 10.52
C VAL A 142 21.19 -7.80 9.01
N VAL A 143 22.09 -7.14 8.28
CA VAL A 143 22.19 -7.32 6.83
C VAL A 143 22.67 -8.75 6.54
N VAL A 144 21.78 -9.56 5.97
CA VAL A 144 22.06 -10.96 5.61
C VAL A 144 22.64 -11.05 4.19
N SER A 145 22.11 -10.25 3.27
CA SER A 145 22.56 -10.21 1.88
C SER A 145 22.27 -8.86 1.24
N ILE A 146 23.03 -8.56 0.19
CA ILE A 146 22.87 -7.36 -0.63
C ILE A 146 22.70 -7.80 -2.08
N ASP A 147 21.68 -7.28 -2.73
CA ASP A 147 21.33 -7.59 -4.12
C ASP A 147 20.83 -6.30 -4.79
N SER A 148 20.32 -6.41 -6.01
CA SER A 148 19.69 -5.32 -6.75
C SER A 148 18.20 -5.58 -6.98
N VAL A 149 17.43 -4.51 -7.14
CA VAL A 149 16.02 -4.55 -7.53
C VAL A 149 15.75 -3.43 -8.52
N ILE A 150 14.86 -3.67 -9.48
CA ILE A 150 14.50 -2.64 -10.45
C ILE A 150 13.52 -1.66 -9.78
N VAL A 151 13.85 -0.37 -9.87
CA VAL A 151 13.00 0.75 -9.47
C VAL A 151 12.96 1.72 -10.66
N GLY A 152 11.78 1.89 -11.25
CA GLY A 152 11.59 2.53 -12.55
C GLY A 152 12.34 1.78 -13.64
N GLN A 153 13.44 2.36 -14.12
CA GLN A 153 14.29 1.78 -15.17
C GLN A 153 15.71 1.43 -14.66
N ASN A 154 16.00 1.70 -13.39
CA ASN A 154 17.34 1.56 -12.83
C ASN A 154 17.40 0.44 -11.79
N PHE A 155 18.59 -0.15 -11.64
CA PHE A 155 18.87 -1.08 -10.56
C PHE A 155 19.28 -0.32 -9.29
N HIS A 156 18.48 -0.48 -8.25
CA HIS A 156 18.76 0.03 -6.92
C HIS A 156 19.28 -1.10 -6.05
N LYS A 157 20.19 -0.81 -5.12
CA LYS A 157 20.61 -1.79 -4.13
C LYS A 157 19.46 -2.11 -3.17
N ARG A 158 19.39 -3.37 -2.75
CA ARG A 158 18.53 -3.82 -1.65
C ARG A 158 19.31 -4.65 -0.66
N TRP A 159 19.01 -4.48 0.62
CA TRP A 159 19.62 -5.21 1.73
C TRP A 159 18.53 -6.07 2.38
N LEU A 160 18.70 -7.39 2.40
CA LEU A 160 17.85 -8.26 3.22
C LEU A 160 18.25 -8.06 4.68
N VAL A 161 17.41 -7.36 5.45
CA VAL A 161 17.69 -7.01 6.85
C VAL A 161 16.93 -7.88 7.85
N ASN A 162 15.88 -8.57 7.40
CA ASN A 162 15.15 -9.55 8.20
C ASN A 162 14.75 -10.74 7.32
N PRO A 163 15.38 -11.91 7.49
CA PRO A 163 15.04 -13.09 6.68
C PRO A 163 13.74 -13.77 7.12
N CYS A 164 13.28 -13.57 8.36
CA CYS A 164 12.06 -14.19 8.90
C CYS A 164 10.80 -13.66 8.20
N TYR A 165 10.78 -12.36 7.92
CA TYR A 165 9.68 -11.66 7.24
C TYR A 165 10.02 -11.24 5.80
N GLY A 166 11.24 -11.54 5.33
CA GLY A 166 11.70 -11.13 4.00
C GLY A 166 11.75 -9.62 3.82
N ILE A 167 12.22 -8.89 4.83
CA ILE A 167 12.25 -7.42 4.82
C ILE A 167 13.52 -6.91 4.16
N TYR A 168 13.34 -6.00 3.22
CA TYR A 168 14.40 -5.34 2.49
C TYR A 168 14.44 -3.85 2.80
N LEU A 169 15.63 -3.30 3.01
CA LEU A 169 15.86 -1.87 2.76
C LEU A 169 16.20 -1.73 1.28
N ILE A 170 15.60 -0.75 0.60
CA ILE A 170 15.79 -0.49 -0.83
C ILE A 170 16.29 0.94 -0.98
N GLU A 171 17.46 1.08 -1.61
CA GLU A 171 18.10 2.37 -1.86
C GLU A 171 17.13 3.31 -2.60
N GLY A 172 16.98 4.54 -2.14
CA GLY A 172 16.08 5.53 -2.75
C GLY A 172 14.57 5.25 -2.61
N VAL A 173 14.16 4.16 -1.95
CA VAL A 173 12.74 3.80 -1.76
C VAL A 173 12.37 3.69 -0.27
N GLY A 174 13.19 3.04 0.56
CA GLY A 174 12.93 2.85 2.00
C GLY A 174 12.82 1.39 2.40
N CYS A 175 12.13 1.08 3.49
CA CYS A 175 11.93 -0.28 3.99
C CYS A 175 10.69 -0.93 3.38
N SER A 176 10.81 -2.17 2.89
CA SER A 176 9.71 -2.91 2.29
C SER A 176 8.60 -3.27 3.29
N TYR A 177 8.87 -3.22 4.59
CA TYR A 177 7.93 -3.52 5.68
C TYR A 177 7.27 -2.25 6.24
N GLY A 178 7.08 -1.24 5.39
CA GLY A 178 6.55 0.07 5.77
C GLY A 178 7.65 1.11 5.97
N LEU A 179 7.34 2.36 5.58
CA LEU A 179 8.34 3.45 5.50
C LEU A 179 8.91 3.86 6.86
N LEU A 180 8.14 3.74 7.93
CA LEU A 180 8.47 4.27 9.27
C LEU A 180 8.28 3.20 10.35
N GLU A 181 8.26 1.92 9.97
CA GLU A 181 7.78 0.87 10.87
C GLU A 181 8.95 0.14 11.50
N PHE A 182 8.82 -0.14 12.80
CA PHE A 182 9.87 -0.85 13.53
C PHE A 182 10.01 -2.28 13.00
N LEU A 183 11.26 -2.73 12.87
CA LEU A 183 11.53 -4.07 12.37
C LEU A 183 11.17 -5.12 13.43
N PRO A 184 10.32 -6.11 13.12
CA PRO A 184 9.71 -7.00 14.10
C PRO A 184 10.66 -8.06 14.70
N GLY A 185 11.91 -8.17 14.23
CA GLY A 185 12.77 -9.30 14.57
C GLY A 185 12.21 -10.62 14.02
N CYS A 186 12.47 -11.75 14.69
CA CYS A 186 11.95 -13.08 14.32
C CYS A 186 10.88 -13.55 15.30
N GLN A 187 9.96 -12.65 15.66
CA GLN A 187 8.82 -12.98 16.50
C GLN A 187 7.77 -13.78 15.72
N THR A 188 6.83 -14.42 16.41
CA THR A 188 5.65 -15.03 15.80
C THR A 188 4.44 -14.13 16.01
N ASP A 189 3.41 -14.29 15.17
CA ASP A 189 2.13 -13.55 15.28
C ASP A 189 2.23 -12.02 15.18
N MET A 190 3.32 -11.51 14.59
CA MET A 190 3.42 -10.09 14.27
C MET A 190 2.53 -9.74 13.08
N PRO A 191 2.01 -8.51 13.04
CA PRO A 191 1.36 -7.99 11.84
C PRO A 191 2.29 -8.09 10.62
N VAL A 192 1.72 -8.15 9.43
CA VAL A 192 2.46 -8.08 8.17
C VAL A 192 2.23 -6.72 7.55
N LEU A 193 3.33 -5.99 7.32
CA LEU A 193 3.32 -4.72 6.62
C LEU A 193 4.08 -4.86 5.30
N ALA A 194 3.57 -4.20 4.25
CA ALA A 194 4.24 -4.17 2.96
C ALA A 194 4.05 -2.82 2.28
N ILE A 195 5.12 -2.30 1.67
CA ILE A 195 4.98 -1.25 0.65
C ILE A 195 4.47 -1.91 -0.64
N GLU A 196 3.19 -1.71 -0.93
CA GLU A 196 2.52 -2.18 -2.14
C GLU A 196 3.03 -1.45 -3.38
N CYS A 197 3.23 -0.13 -3.24
CA CYS A 197 3.83 0.66 -4.30
C CYS A 197 4.47 1.96 -3.80
N PHE A 198 5.38 2.47 -4.60
CA PHE A 198 6.07 3.75 -4.43
C PHE A 198 5.98 4.54 -5.74
N GLN A 199 5.48 5.76 -5.63
CA GLN A 199 5.42 6.74 -6.71
C GLN A 199 6.37 7.89 -6.41
N TYR A 200 7.08 8.38 -7.44
CA TYR A 200 7.89 9.58 -7.35
C TYR A 200 7.70 10.42 -8.61
N GLN A 201 7.49 11.73 -8.45
CA GLN A 201 7.27 12.69 -9.54
C GLN A 201 6.15 12.30 -10.52
N GLY A 202 5.13 11.58 -10.05
CA GLY A 202 3.99 11.19 -10.88
C GLY A 202 4.18 9.87 -11.65
N GLU A 203 5.27 9.14 -11.41
CA GLU A 203 5.51 7.81 -12.00
C GLU A 203 5.63 6.72 -10.92
N THR A 204 4.93 5.59 -11.10
CA THR A 204 5.06 4.43 -10.21
C THR A 204 6.40 3.77 -10.50
N LEU A 205 7.32 3.84 -9.55
CA LEU A 205 8.68 3.33 -9.74
C LEU A 205 8.86 1.93 -9.15
N TYR A 206 8.16 1.60 -8.07
CA TYR A 206 8.28 0.30 -7.43
C TYR A 206 6.90 -0.22 -7.01
N PRO A 207 6.53 -1.45 -7.38
CA PRO A 207 7.14 -2.28 -8.42
C PRO A 207 6.87 -1.71 -9.83
N THR A 208 7.75 -2.00 -10.80
CA THR A 208 7.81 -1.35 -12.13
C THR A 208 6.63 -1.59 -13.08
N HIS A 209 5.66 -2.44 -12.72
CA HIS A 209 4.59 -2.89 -13.62
C HIS A 209 3.18 -2.85 -13.02
N ILE A 210 2.97 -2.11 -11.93
CA ILE A 210 1.62 -1.91 -11.35
C ILE A 210 1.04 -0.57 -11.85
N SER A 211 -0.14 -0.63 -12.48
CA SER A 211 -0.82 0.54 -13.06
C SER A 211 -1.57 1.40 -12.03
N ASN A 212 -1.88 0.85 -10.86
CA ASN A 212 -2.79 1.47 -9.90
C ASN A 212 -2.07 1.79 -8.58
N CYS A 213 -1.12 2.74 -8.63
CA CYS A 213 -0.54 3.35 -7.44
C CYS A 213 -1.08 4.78 -7.28
N SER A 214 -2.29 4.91 -6.74
CA SER A 214 -2.88 6.21 -6.44
C SER A 214 -2.87 6.48 -4.94
N VAL A 215 -2.79 7.76 -4.57
CA VAL A 215 -2.86 8.17 -3.16
C VAL A 215 -4.24 7.82 -2.60
N ILE A 216 -4.24 7.08 -1.50
CA ILE A 216 -5.44 6.73 -0.74
C ILE A 216 -5.89 7.97 0.03
N THR A 217 -6.95 8.60 -0.46
CA THR A 217 -7.55 9.82 0.11
C THR A 217 -8.97 9.61 0.60
N SER A 218 -9.58 8.49 0.24
CA SER A 218 -10.93 8.09 0.65
C SER A 218 -11.08 6.57 0.57
N ILE A 219 -12.24 6.07 0.99
CA ILE A 219 -12.67 4.71 0.69
C ILE A 219 -12.74 4.56 -0.84
N PRO A 220 -12.21 3.48 -1.44
CA PRO A 220 -12.40 3.18 -2.85
C PRO A 220 -13.90 3.11 -3.16
N GLU A 221 -14.35 3.84 -4.17
CA GLU A 221 -15.73 3.71 -4.63
C GLU A 221 -15.90 2.31 -5.23
N ASN A 222 -16.86 1.52 -4.73
CA ASN A 222 -17.06 0.16 -5.22
C ASN A 222 -17.56 0.24 -6.67
N GLU A 223 -16.73 -0.10 -7.67
CA GLU A 223 -17.13 -0.06 -9.08
C GLU A 223 -18.38 -0.90 -9.38
N PHE A 224 -18.65 -1.93 -8.58
CA PHE A 224 -19.90 -2.68 -8.65
C PHE A 224 -21.14 -1.81 -8.38
N LEU A 225 -21.05 -0.82 -7.47
CA LEU A 225 -22.12 0.17 -7.24
C LEU A 225 -22.38 1.03 -8.48
N ASN A 226 -21.33 1.38 -9.23
CA ASN A 226 -21.44 2.23 -10.44
C ASN A 226 -22.11 1.50 -11.61
N ASN A 227 -21.99 0.16 -11.63
CA ASN A 227 -22.63 -0.71 -12.62
C ASN A 227 -24.13 -0.95 -12.38
N ILE A 228 -24.70 -0.45 -11.28
CA ILE A 228 -26.11 -0.59 -10.93
C ILE A 228 -26.77 0.79 -10.95
N GLN A 229 -27.56 1.07 -11.98
CA GLN A 229 -28.31 2.31 -12.09
C GLN A 229 -29.77 2.06 -11.70
N ILE A 230 -30.34 2.91 -10.85
CA ILE A 230 -31.72 2.77 -10.39
C ILE A 230 -32.47 4.07 -10.66
N TYR A 231 -33.52 3.99 -11.48
CA TYR A 231 -34.28 5.17 -11.87
C TYR A 231 -35.75 4.85 -12.19
N PRO A 232 -36.67 5.80 -11.93
CA PRO A 232 -36.44 6.99 -11.12
C PRO A 232 -36.23 6.65 -9.63
N ASN A 233 -35.53 7.50 -8.88
CA ASN A 233 -35.44 7.42 -7.42
C ASN A 233 -35.34 8.86 -6.86
N PRO A 234 -36.37 9.38 -6.17
CA PRO A 234 -37.60 8.70 -5.76
C PRO A 234 -38.51 8.25 -6.92
N ALA A 235 -39.35 7.24 -6.69
CA ALA A 235 -40.25 6.68 -7.71
C ALA A 235 -41.72 6.65 -7.24
N ARG A 236 -42.66 6.66 -8.19
CA ARG A 236 -44.11 6.54 -7.93
C ARG A 236 -44.60 5.14 -8.29
N GLY A 237 -44.52 4.22 -7.33
CA GLY A 237 -45.02 2.84 -7.46
C GLY A 237 -44.16 1.87 -8.29
N SER A 238 -43.33 2.38 -9.21
CA SER A 238 -42.42 1.56 -10.03
C SER A 238 -41.06 2.19 -10.26
N PHE A 239 -40.02 1.37 -10.34
CA PHE A 239 -38.67 1.79 -10.73
C PHE A 239 -37.96 0.69 -11.52
N MET A 240 -36.91 1.07 -12.24
CA MET A 240 -36.10 0.15 -13.00
C MET A 240 -34.68 0.09 -12.46
N VAL A 241 -34.16 -1.13 -12.38
CA VAL A 241 -32.76 -1.42 -12.09
C VAL A 241 -32.08 -1.79 -13.40
N SER A 242 -31.05 -1.05 -13.78
CA SER A 242 -30.20 -1.34 -14.94
C SER A 242 -28.84 -1.85 -14.46
N LEU A 243 -28.45 -3.01 -14.97
CA LEU A 243 -27.22 -3.72 -14.66
C LEU A 243 -26.29 -3.66 -15.88
N ALA A 244 -25.10 -3.09 -15.73
CA ALA A 244 -24.12 -3.03 -16.82
C ALA A 244 -23.57 -4.43 -17.17
N HIS A 245 -23.34 -5.29 -16.17
CA HIS A 245 -22.75 -6.62 -16.32
C HIS A 245 -23.62 -7.70 -15.65
N PRO A 246 -24.78 -8.07 -16.25
CA PRO A 246 -25.75 -8.96 -15.59
C PRO A 246 -25.23 -10.40 -15.37
N ALA A 247 -24.23 -10.86 -16.14
CA ALA A 247 -23.67 -12.20 -16.02
C ALA A 247 -22.93 -12.44 -14.68
N GLY A 248 -22.45 -11.38 -14.02
CA GLY A 248 -21.81 -11.47 -12.71
C GLY A 248 -22.78 -11.44 -11.53
N ILE A 249 -24.07 -11.23 -11.79
CA ILE A 249 -25.09 -11.04 -10.75
C ILE A 249 -25.83 -12.34 -10.52
N LYS A 250 -25.99 -12.72 -9.25
CA LYS A 250 -26.79 -13.86 -8.83
C LYS A 250 -28.24 -13.46 -8.61
N GLU A 251 -28.48 -12.40 -7.84
CA GLU A 251 -29.85 -11.99 -7.52
C GLU A 251 -29.98 -10.53 -7.07
N ILE A 252 -31.22 -10.04 -7.07
CA ILE A 252 -31.62 -8.77 -6.48
C ILE A 252 -32.65 -9.06 -5.39
N ARG A 253 -32.50 -8.43 -4.23
CA ARG A 253 -33.41 -8.47 -3.09
C ARG A 253 -33.86 -7.07 -2.71
N ILE A 254 -35.05 -6.93 -2.18
CA ILE A 254 -35.56 -5.68 -1.62
C ILE A 254 -36.03 -5.96 -0.20
N THR A 255 -35.54 -5.17 0.74
CA THR A 255 -35.99 -5.17 2.12
C THR A 255 -36.62 -3.83 2.46
N ASN A 256 -37.64 -3.85 3.32
CA ASN A 256 -38.25 -2.64 3.86
C ASN A 256 -37.40 -2.05 4.99
N ALA A 257 -37.80 -0.87 5.50
CA ALA A 257 -37.08 -0.18 6.59
C ALA A 257 -36.98 -0.97 7.92
N ILE A 258 -37.78 -2.03 8.09
CA ILE A 258 -37.77 -2.91 9.28
C ILE A 258 -36.90 -4.16 9.02
N GLY A 259 -36.31 -4.29 7.82
CA GLY A 259 -35.45 -5.41 7.43
C GLY A 259 -36.21 -6.61 6.85
N HIS A 260 -37.54 -6.55 6.72
CA HIS A 260 -38.29 -7.64 6.08
C HIS A 260 -38.10 -7.62 4.56
N MET A 261 -37.77 -8.79 4.00
CA MET A 261 -37.67 -8.97 2.55
C MET A 261 -39.06 -8.93 1.92
N VAL A 262 -39.27 -7.99 1.00
CA VAL A 262 -40.55 -7.78 0.31
C VAL A 262 -40.52 -8.23 -1.15
N TRP A 263 -39.33 -8.42 -1.72
CA TRP A 263 -39.17 -8.83 -3.10
C TRP A 263 -37.80 -9.49 -3.33
N GLN A 264 -37.74 -10.47 -4.23
CA GLN A 264 -36.50 -11.15 -4.62
C GLN A 264 -36.61 -11.69 -6.04
N LYS A 265 -35.50 -11.65 -6.79
CA LYS A 265 -35.39 -12.26 -8.12
C LYS A 265 -33.97 -12.70 -8.44
N GLN A 266 -33.82 -13.93 -8.93
CA GLN A 266 -32.56 -14.41 -9.51
C GLN A 266 -32.30 -13.72 -10.85
N ILE A 267 -31.05 -13.30 -11.08
CA ILE A 267 -30.58 -12.70 -12.33
C ILE A 267 -29.80 -13.76 -13.09
N ILE A 268 -30.13 -13.94 -14.37
CA ILE A 268 -29.44 -14.88 -15.26
C ILE A 268 -28.72 -14.09 -16.34
N SER A 269 -29.45 -13.20 -17.04
CA SER A 269 -28.91 -12.37 -18.12
C SER A 269 -29.67 -11.05 -18.32
N GLN A 270 -30.61 -10.74 -17.42
CA GLN A 270 -31.43 -9.54 -17.54
C GLN A 270 -30.59 -8.29 -17.23
N SER A 271 -30.32 -7.47 -18.24
CA SER A 271 -29.65 -6.18 -18.07
C SER A 271 -30.56 -5.12 -17.44
N ARG A 272 -31.88 -5.33 -17.45
CA ARG A 272 -32.87 -4.44 -16.85
C ARG A 272 -33.94 -5.23 -16.12
N VAL A 273 -34.33 -4.74 -14.95
CA VAL A 273 -35.39 -5.32 -14.13
C VAL A 273 -36.31 -4.20 -13.65
N THR A 274 -37.56 -4.23 -14.10
CA THR A 274 -38.62 -3.37 -13.58
C THR A 274 -39.21 -3.99 -12.32
N ILE A 275 -39.37 -3.17 -11.29
CA ILE A 275 -39.97 -3.53 -10.01
C ILE A 275 -41.16 -2.59 -9.79
N ASP A 276 -42.33 -3.19 -9.65
CA ASP A 276 -43.62 -2.51 -9.53
C ASP A 276 -44.36 -2.98 -8.27
N ASN A 277 -45.49 -2.34 -7.97
CA ASN A 277 -46.44 -2.75 -6.93
C ASN A 277 -45.87 -2.77 -5.50
N LEU A 278 -44.89 -1.92 -5.22
CA LEU A 278 -44.43 -1.64 -3.86
C LEU A 278 -45.15 -0.41 -3.31
N SER A 279 -45.57 -0.49 -2.05
CA SER A 279 -46.19 0.64 -1.34
C SER A 279 -45.21 1.80 -1.15
N GLY A 280 -45.74 3.01 -0.92
CA GLY A 280 -44.91 4.15 -0.55
C GLY A 280 -44.10 3.87 0.72
N GLY A 281 -42.80 4.21 0.71
CA GLY A 281 -41.89 3.90 1.81
C GLY A 281 -40.41 3.96 1.42
N VAL A 282 -39.56 3.65 2.40
CA VAL A 282 -38.11 3.53 2.20
C VAL A 282 -37.73 2.05 2.17
N TYR A 283 -36.95 1.70 1.16
CA TYR A 283 -36.49 0.34 0.91
C TYR A 283 -34.98 0.31 0.71
N VAL A 284 -34.39 -0.85 0.98
CA VAL A 284 -33.01 -1.17 0.65
C VAL A 284 -33.05 -2.21 -0.46
N LEU A 285 -32.51 -1.86 -1.62
CA LEU A 285 -32.28 -2.79 -2.71
C LEU A 285 -30.87 -3.34 -2.59
N THR A 286 -30.73 -4.66 -2.53
CA THR A 286 -29.45 -5.35 -2.44
C THR A 286 -29.25 -6.20 -3.70
N VAL A 287 -28.15 -5.97 -4.41
CA VAL A 287 -27.69 -6.79 -5.53
C VAL A 287 -26.58 -7.69 -5.03
N ILE A 288 -26.70 -8.99 -5.28
CA ILE A 288 -25.76 -10.01 -4.81
C ILE A 288 -25.10 -10.65 -6.03
N ASP A 289 -23.77 -10.71 -6.02
CA ASP A 289 -22.98 -11.33 -7.08
C ASP A 289 -22.89 -12.87 -6.93
N GLN A 290 -22.21 -13.52 -7.88
CA GLN A 290 -21.99 -14.98 -7.85
C GLN A 290 -21.11 -15.43 -6.67
N ASN A 291 -20.30 -14.55 -6.10
CA ASN A 291 -19.44 -14.79 -4.95
C ASN A 291 -20.14 -14.49 -3.60
N ASN A 292 -21.45 -14.23 -3.62
CA ASN A 292 -22.27 -13.79 -2.47
C ASN A 292 -21.87 -12.44 -1.85
N GLN A 293 -21.12 -11.61 -2.56
CA GLN A 293 -20.89 -10.23 -2.16
C GLN A 293 -22.13 -9.39 -2.50
N GLY A 294 -22.61 -8.65 -1.51
CA GLY A 294 -23.83 -7.86 -1.59
C GLY A 294 -23.54 -6.37 -1.62
N VAL A 295 -24.23 -5.65 -2.49
CA VAL A 295 -24.17 -4.19 -2.58
C VAL A 295 -25.56 -3.60 -2.48
N SER A 296 -25.72 -2.58 -1.63
CA SER A 296 -27.02 -2.02 -1.30
C SER A 296 -27.19 -0.57 -1.76
N LYS A 297 -28.39 -0.23 -2.27
CA LYS A 297 -28.83 1.13 -2.59
C LYS A 297 -30.16 1.44 -1.92
N LYS A 298 -30.31 2.66 -1.42
CA LYS A 298 -31.56 3.17 -0.85
C LYS A 298 -32.54 3.56 -1.95
N ILE A 299 -33.78 3.10 -1.85
CA ILE A 299 -34.90 3.48 -2.73
C ILE A 299 -35.99 4.15 -1.93
N VAL A 300 -36.54 5.23 -2.48
CA VAL A 300 -37.66 5.96 -1.91
C VAL A 300 -38.84 5.87 -2.85
N LEU A 301 -39.94 5.29 -2.38
CA LEU A 301 -41.22 5.25 -3.10
C LEU A 301 -42.18 6.27 -2.50
N THR A 302 -42.69 7.16 -3.34
CA THR A 302 -43.74 8.09 -2.98
C THR A 302 -45.10 7.51 -3.34
N PRO A 303 -46.16 7.82 -2.58
CA PRO A 303 -47.54 7.51 -2.94
C PRO A 303 -47.93 7.97 -4.35
#